data_AF-A0A099BXL1-F1
#
_entry.id   AF-A0A099BXL1-F1
#
_cell.length_a   1.000
_cell.length_b   1.000
_cell.length_c   1.000
_cell.angle_alpha   90.00
_cell.angle_beta   90.00
_cell.angle_gamma   90.00
#
_symmetry.space_group_name_H-M   'P 1'
#
loop_
_entity.id
_entity.type
_entity.pdbx_description
1 polymer ?
#
loop_
_entity_poly.entity_id
_entity_poly.type
_entity_poly.pdbx_seq_one_letter_code
_entity_poly.pdbx_strand_id
1 'polypeptide(L)'
;MQAWQNFLDLLCLNRAQLPTFPIWAMEFGATYEFEGAAPYYQQSRQLFGKKGKFGEIIKGYSKDDYLQALPIYAQAKPKSGRQFPDWKKQFIRQNRQFYKDNKNWIDTWISQIRKPGFENSHQKFEWNCGYEETPNIYHKIIQFRPSGIRVKKPTYSPALVLTTTQIPILPWVMTPNGEKGRYMTRLEGAKLQCMEDLKEYPDTIASAFKAFGNAVNVEVVKRIANNLLFYNYDDNR
;
A
#
# COMPACT_ATOMS: atom_id res chain seq x y z
N MET A 1 -1.09 -4.73 -12.00
CA MET A 1 -0.42 -5.77 -11.19
C MET A 1 0.84 -6.34 -11.84
N GLN A 2 0.83 -6.63 -13.16
CA GLN A 2 1.97 -7.25 -13.86
C GLN A 2 3.33 -6.59 -13.59
N ALA A 3 3.41 -5.25 -13.56
CA ALA A 3 4.65 -4.54 -13.25
C ALA A 3 5.22 -4.95 -11.88
N TRP A 4 4.39 -5.04 -10.84
CA TRP A 4 4.84 -5.47 -9.51
C TRP A 4 5.13 -6.96 -9.41
N GLN A 5 4.48 -7.81 -10.20
CA GLN A 5 4.90 -9.22 -10.27
C GLN A 5 6.28 -9.33 -10.90
N ASN A 6 6.53 -8.63 -12.01
CA ASN A 6 7.84 -8.63 -12.64
C ASN A 6 8.95 -8.05 -11.74
N PHE A 7 8.63 -7.07 -10.89
CA PHE A 7 9.54 -6.60 -9.84
C PHE A 7 9.96 -7.73 -8.91
N LEU A 8 9.00 -8.55 -8.44
CA LEU A 8 9.26 -9.69 -7.57
C LEU A 8 10.05 -10.79 -8.28
N ASP A 9 9.74 -11.06 -9.55
CA ASP A 9 10.48 -12.03 -10.36
C ASP A 9 11.95 -11.62 -10.52
N LEU A 10 12.20 -10.34 -10.83
CA LEU A 10 13.55 -9.78 -10.93
C LEU A 10 14.28 -9.78 -9.58
N LEU A 11 13.58 -9.47 -8.49
CA LEU A 11 14.11 -9.53 -7.14
C LEU A 11 14.64 -10.94 -6.82
N CYS A 12 13.87 -11.98 -7.15
CA CYS A 12 14.27 -13.37 -6.95
C CYS A 12 15.43 -13.79 -7.86
N LEU A 13 15.35 -13.44 -9.15
CA LEU A 13 16.40 -13.72 -10.13
C LEU A 13 17.76 -13.15 -9.70
N ASN A 14 17.75 -11.96 -9.09
CA ASN A 14 18.95 -11.27 -8.61
C ASN A 14 19.31 -11.62 -7.16
N ARG A 15 18.60 -12.57 -6.53
CA ARG A 15 18.78 -12.97 -5.11
C ARG A 15 18.76 -11.78 -4.15
N ALA A 16 17.98 -10.75 -4.49
CA ALA A 16 17.83 -9.56 -3.67
C ALA A 16 16.85 -9.85 -2.51
N GLN A 17 17.03 -9.15 -1.39
CA GLN A 17 16.17 -9.34 -0.23
C GLN A 17 14.78 -8.74 -0.47
N LEU A 18 13.73 -9.48 -0.13
CA LEU A 18 12.38 -8.94 -0.10
C LEU A 18 12.31 -7.73 0.86
N PRO A 19 11.81 -6.57 0.42
CA PRO A 19 11.73 -5.39 1.27
C PRO A 19 10.77 -5.61 2.42
N THR A 20 11.20 -5.23 3.62
CA THR A 20 10.40 -5.22 4.85
C THR A 20 9.76 -3.85 5.12
N PHE A 21 9.90 -2.92 4.19
CA PHE A 21 9.37 -1.56 4.24
C PHE A 21 8.60 -1.24 2.94
N PRO A 22 7.74 -0.22 2.92
CA PRO A 22 7.04 0.18 1.70
C PRO A 22 8.01 0.68 0.64
N ILE A 23 7.96 0.08 -0.55
CA ILE A 23 8.66 0.57 -1.73
C ILE A 23 7.93 1.80 -2.27
N TRP A 24 8.68 2.89 -2.42
CA TRP A 24 8.29 4.11 -3.11
C TRP A 24 9.14 4.23 -4.36
N ALA A 25 8.66 3.67 -5.49
CA ALA A 25 9.43 3.62 -6.73
C ALA A 25 9.86 5.02 -7.22
N MET A 26 9.13 6.06 -6.82
CA MET A 26 9.47 7.45 -7.10
C MET A 26 10.83 7.88 -6.53
N GLU A 27 11.33 7.25 -5.46
CA GLU A 27 12.64 7.57 -4.88
C GLU A 27 13.80 6.88 -5.60
N PHE A 28 13.54 5.96 -6.52
CA PHE A 28 14.57 5.28 -7.27
C PHE A 28 15.30 6.29 -8.16
N GLY A 29 16.60 6.48 -7.90
CA GLY A 29 17.44 7.46 -8.58
C GLY A 29 17.36 8.90 -8.06
N ALA A 30 16.48 9.20 -7.11
CA ALA A 30 16.33 10.55 -6.56
C ALA A 30 17.53 10.97 -5.69
N THR A 31 17.94 12.23 -5.78
CA THR A 31 19.08 12.78 -5.03
C THR A 31 18.80 14.11 -4.33
N TYR A 32 17.60 14.67 -4.46
CA TYR A 32 17.20 15.88 -3.72
C TYR A 32 17.30 15.68 -2.20
N GLU A 33 17.60 16.74 -1.45
CA GLU A 33 17.80 16.68 -0.01
C GLU A 33 16.47 16.47 0.74
N PHE A 34 16.46 15.66 1.80
CA PHE A 34 15.24 15.39 2.59
C PHE A 34 15.47 15.30 4.11
N GLU A 35 16.72 15.23 4.56
CA GLU A 35 17.06 15.05 5.98
C GLU A 35 16.85 16.33 6.80
N GLY A 36 17.08 17.49 6.20
CA GLY A 36 16.87 18.79 6.81
C GLY A 36 15.47 19.35 6.52
N ALA A 37 15.43 20.57 5.97
CA ALA A 37 14.19 21.17 5.52
C ALA A 37 13.52 20.28 4.45
N ALA A 38 12.22 20.06 4.60
CA ALA A 38 11.43 19.34 3.61
C ALA A 38 11.58 20.00 2.23
N PRO A 39 11.56 19.23 1.14
CA PRO A 39 11.82 19.74 -0.22
C PRO A 39 10.95 20.93 -0.60
N TYR A 40 9.70 20.97 -0.15
CA TYR A 40 8.80 22.11 -0.31
C TYR A 40 9.38 23.46 0.15
N TYR A 41 10.19 23.45 1.20
CA TYR A 41 10.81 24.64 1.80
C TYR A 41 12.21 24.93 1.25
N GLN A 42 12.74 24.08 0.38
CA GLN A 42 14.06 24.30 -0.23
C GLN A 42 13.97 25.32 -1.35
N GLN A 43 15.05 26.08 -1.50
CA GLN A 43 15.21 27.06 -2.56
C GLN A 43 15.71 26.40 -3.84
N SER A 44 15.49 27.03 -5.00
CA SER A 44 15.91 26.53 -6.31
C SER A 44 17.41 26.16 -6.35
N ARG A 45 18.27 26.97 -5.74
CA ARG A 45 19.72 26.69 -5.63
C ARG A 45 20.06 25.38 -4.91
N GLN A 46 19.19 24.91 -4.01
CA GLN A 46 19.38 23.65 -3.28
C GLN A 46 18.90 22.43 -4.08
N LEU A 47 17.96 22.63 -4.99
CA LEU A 47 17.41 21.60 -5.87
C LEU A 47 18.16 21.50 -7.21
N PHE A 48 18.86 22.57 -7.60
CA PHE A 48 19.63 22.63 -8.84
C PHE A 48 20.66 21.50 -8.93
N GLY A 49 20.71 20.82 -10.08
CA GLY A 49 21.60 19.68 -10.32
C GLY A 49 21.23 18.39 -9.59
N LYS A 50 20.19 18.39 -8.75
CA LYS A 50 19.68 17.20 -8.08
C LYS A 50 18.67 16.46 -8.96
N LYS A 51 18.39 15.21 -8.60
CA LYS A 51 17.43 14.33 -9.26
C LYS A 51 16.17 14.19 -8.42
N GLY A 52 15.01 14.34 -9.07
CA GLY A 52 13.67 14.21 -8.52
C GLY A 52 13.15 12.78 -8.63
N LYS A 53 11.84 12.65 -8.85
CA LYS A 53 11.19 11.34 -8.97
C LYS A 53 11.77 10.53 -10.13
N PHE A 54 11.96 9.23 -9.90
CA PHE A 54 12.56 8.30 -10.89
C PHE A 54 13.95 8.71 -11.41
N GLY A 55 14.69 9.53 -10.65
CA GLY A 55 16.04 9.95 -11.02
C GLY A 55 16.11 10.99 -12.13
N GLU A 56 14.99 11.62 -12.49
CA GLU A 56 14.96 12.69 -13.48
C GLU A 56 15.64 13.95 -12.94
N ILE A 57 16.43 14.64 -13.77
CA ILE A 57 17.07 15.90 -13.37
C ILE A 57 15.98 16.93 -13.07
N ILE A 58 16.08 17.58 -11.92
CA ILE A 58 15.19 18.67 -11.54
C ILE A 58 15.51 19.88 -12.42
N LYS A 59 14.55 20.25 -13.28
CA LYS A 59 14.63 21.39 -14.21
C LYS A 59 13.37 22.24 -14.05
N GLY A 60 13.47 23.52 -14.38
CA GLY A 60 12.36 24.45 -14.25
C GLY A 60 12.82 25.89 -14.17
N TYR A 61 11.88 26.82 -14.30
CA TYR A 61 12.11 28.25 -14.15
C TYR A 61 11.35 28.83 -12.95
N SER A 62 10.42 28.06 -12.38
CA SER A 62 9.61 28.43 -11.23
C SER A 62 9.73 27.42 -10.08
N LYS A 63 9.28 27.83 -8.88
CA LYS A 63 9.17 26.90 -7.74
C LYS A 63 8.26 25.71 -8.07
N ASP A 64 7.17 25.94 -8.78
CA ASP A 64 6.19 24.91 -9.10
C ASP A 64 6.77 23.87 -10.05
N ASP A 65 7.58 24.28 -11.05
CA ASP A 65 8.29 23.35 -11.94
C ASP A 65 9.20 22.40 -11.13
N TYR A 66 9.96 22.96 -10.19
CA TYR A 66 10.85 22.16 -9.34
C TYR A 66 10.07 21.20 -8.45
N LEU A 67 8.93 21.63 -7.90
CA LEU A 67 8.08 20.75 -7.08
C LEU A 67 7.46 19.63 -7.92
N GLN A 68 6.99 19.90 -9.14
CA GLN A 68 6.42 18.87 -10.01
C GLN A 68 7.41 17.76 -10.37
N ALA A 69 8.71 18.06 -10.38
CA ALA A 69 9.78 17.08 -10.56
C ALA A 69 9.97 16.15 -9.33
N LEU A 70 9.43 16.51 -8.16
CA LEU A 70 9.54 15.71 -6.93
C LEU A 70 8.38 14.71 -6.79
N PRO A 71 8.53 13.67 -5.95
CA PRO A 71 7.40 12.81 -5.56
C PRO A 71 6.27 13.62 -4.92
N ILE A 72 5.01 13.27 -5.17
CA ILE A 72 3.84 14.05 -4.74
C ILE A 72 3.86 14.41 -3.24
N TYR A 73 4.25 13.49 -2.37
CA TYR A 73 4.30 13.76 -0.92
C TYR A 73 5.34 14.80 -0.49
N ALA A 74 6.26 15.16 -1.39
CA ALA A 74 7.31 16.15 -1.18
C ALA A 74 6.95 17.52 -1.77
N GLN A 75 5.85 17.61 -2.52
CA GLN A 75 5.39 18.84 -3.18
C GLN A 75 4.58 19.77 -2.26
N ALA A 76 4.24 19.32 -1.06
CA ALA A 76 3.41 20.05 -0.12
C ALA A 76 4.11 20.30 1.22
N LYS A 77 3.63 21.31 1.95
CA LYS A 77 4.07 21.59 3.33
C LYS A 77 3.84 20.35 4.21
N PRO A 78 4.84 19.89 4.99
CA PRO A 78 4.63 18.98 6.10
C PRO A 78 3.55 19.50 7.05
N LYS A 79 2.81 18.57 7.68
CA LYS A 79 1.77 18.92 8.65
C LYS A 79 2.33 19.56 9.93
N SER A 80 3.55 19.19 10.31
CA SER A 80 4.22 19.69 11.51
C SER A 80 5.62 20.21 11.16
N GLY A 81 5.83 21.51 11.38
CA GLY A 81 7.12 22.15 11.21
C GLY A 81 7.64 22.20 9.76
N ARG A 82 8.97 22.35 9.63
CA ARG A 82 9.65 22.53 8.34
C ARG A 82 10.35 21.27 7.82
N GLN A 83 10.32 20.17 8.56
CA GLN A 83 11.01 18.93 8.21
C GLN A 83 10.02 17.79 7.97
N PHE A 84 10.47 16.73 7.32
CA PHE A 84 9.70 15.49 7.33
C PHE A 84 9.77 14.82 8.72
N PRO A 85 8.72 14.07 9.12
CA PRO A 85 8.81 13.21 10.29
C PRO A 85 9.83 12.09 10.07
N ASP A 86 10.42 11.57 11.14
CA ASP A 86 11.56 10.64 11.07
C ASP A 86 11.25 9.35 10.31
N TRP A 87 10.04 8.80 10.48
CA TRP A 87 9.61 7.62 9.74
C TRP A 87 9.64 7.83 8.21
N LYS A 88 9.34 9.06 7.74
CA LYS A 88 9.34 9.38 6.32
C LYS A 88 10.78 9.50 5.81
N LYS A 89 11.66 10.13 6.58
CA LYS A 89 13.10 10.18 6.27
C LYS A 89 13.69 8.77 6.18
N GLN A 90 13.31 7.89 7.11
CA GLN A 90 13.72 6.49 7.11
C GLN A 90 13.25 5.75 5.84
N PHE A 91 11.99 5.89 5.43
CA PHE A 91 11.51 5.27 4.19
C PHE A 91 12.22 5.80 2.94
N ILE A 92 12.54 7.10 2.88
CA ILE A 92 13.32 7.66 1.77
C ILE A 92 14.72 7.05 1.76
N ARG A 93 15.41 6.98 2.91
CA ARG A 93 16.73 6.32 3.03
C ARG A 93 16.69 4.88 2.56
N GLN A 94 15.75 4.09 3.07
CA GLN A 94 15.62 2.67 2.74
C GLN A 94 15.35 2.46 1.23
N ASN A 95 14.47 3.28 0.63
CA ASN A 95 14.19 3.19 -0.81
C ASN A 95 15.38 3.58 -1.69
N ARG A 96 16.10 4.65 -1.34
CA ARG A 96 17.28 5.08 -2.09
C ARG A 96 18.43 4.08 -1.94
N GLN A 97 18.61 3.52 -0.75
CA GLN A 97 19.61 2.48 -0.51
C GLN A 97 19.27 1.20 -1.27
N PHE A 98 18.02 0.73 -1.18
CA PHE A 98 17.54 -0.42 -1.94
C PHE A 98 17.76 -0.23 -3.43
N TYR A 99 17.46 0.96 -3.98
CA TYR A 99 17.75 1.28 -5.37
C TYR A 99 19.24 1.20 -5.69
N LYS A 100 20.11 1.76 -4.83
CA LYS A 100 21.56 1.74 -5.04
C LYS A 100 22.10 0.31 -5.12
N ASP A 101 21.64 -0.56 -4.22
CA ASP A 101 22.10 -1.95 -4.13
C ASP A 101 21.59 -2.82 -5.30
N ASN A 102 20.51 -2.39 -5.95
CA ASN A 102 19.76 -3.16 -6.95
C ASN A 102 19.64 -2.44 -8.30
N LYS A 103 20.46 -1.41 -8.51
CA LYS A 103 20.31 -0.45 -9.61
C LYS A 103 20.23 -1.13 -10.98
N ASN A 104 21.08 -2.12 -11.22
CA ASN A 104 21.23 -2.76 -12.53
C ASN A 104 19.92 -3.36 -13.05
N TRP A 105 19.13 -4.00 -12.19
CA TRP A 105 17.85 -4.61 -12.59
C TRP A 105 16.66 -3.68 -12.33
N ILE A 106 16.73 -2.76 -11.37
CA ILE A 106 15.67 -1.77 -11.19
C ILE A 106 15.58 -0.83 -12.40
N ASP A 107 16.71 -0.45 -13.00
CA ASP A 107 16.71 0.40 -14.19
C ASP A 107 15.99 -0.23 -15.39
N THR A 108 16.02 -1.57 -15.52
CA THR A 108 15.28 -2.27 -16.58
C THR A 108 13.78 -2.35 -16.26
N TRP A 109 13.44 -2.42 -14.97
CA TRP A 109 12.06 -2.50 -14.48
C TRP A 109 11.32 -1.15 -14.44
N ILE A 110 11.99 -0.06 -14.08
CA ILE A 110 11.37 1.23 -13.71
C ILE A 110 10.51 1.83 -14.84
N SER A 111 10.82 1.50 -16.10
CA SER A 111 10.03 1.91 -17.26
C SER A 111 8.59 1.38 -17.21
N GLN A 112 8.35 0.23 -16.57
CA GLN A 112 7.03 -0.41 -16.50
C GLN A 112 6.07 0.36 -15.60
N ILE A 113 6.53 0.83 -14.44
CA ILE A 113 5.70 1.57 -13.47
C ILE A 113 5.48 3.05 -13.85
N ARG A 114 6.23 3.51 -14.86
CA ARG A 114 6.12 4.86 -15.45
C ARG A 114 5.19 4.93 -16.65
N LYS A 115 4.66 3.80 -17.13
CA LYS A 115 3.74 3.79 -18.27
C LYS A 115 2.48 4.63 -17.99
N PRO A 116 1.86 5.24 -19.02
CA PRO A 116 0.58 5.92 -18.86
C PRO A 116 -0.48 5.03 -18.20
N GLY A 117 -1.33 5.62 -17.37
CA GLY A 117 -2.39 4.91 -16.62
C GLY A 117 -2.02 4.49 -15.19
N PHE A 118 -0.75 4.61 -14.79
CA PHE A 118 -0.36 4.44 -13.38
C PHE A 118 -0.65 5.71 -12.58
N GLU A 119 -1.48 5.59 -11.54
CA GLU A 119 -1.63 6.61 -10.52
C GLU A 119 -0.44 6.62 -9.55
N ASN A 120 -0.27 7.71 -8.81
CA ASN A 120 0.81 7.86 -7.83
C ASN A 120 0.75 6.84 -6.69
N SER A 121 -0.44 6.37 -6.34
CA SER A 121 -0.65 5.27 -5.40
C SER A 121 -0.10 3.95 -5.96
N HIS A 122 -0.27 3.71 -7.27
CA HIS A 122 0.18 2.47 -7.91
C HIS A 122 1.71 2.34 -7.97
N GLN A 123 2.43 3.46 -7.85
CA GLN A 123 3.90 3.52 -7.80
C GLN A 123 4.48 3.21 -6.41
N LYS A 124 3.63 2.88 -5.44
CA LYS A 124 4.02 2.46 -4.10
C LYS A 124 3.54 1.03 -3.86
N PHE A 125 4.40 0.22 -3.24
CA PHE A 125 4.15 -1.20 -3.05
C PHE A 125 4.58 -1.65 -1.67
N GLU A 126 3.76 -2.47 -1.03
CA GLU A 126 4.04 -2.97 0.31
C GLU A 126 3.70 -4.46 0.41
N TRP A 127 4.75 -5.25 0.63
CA TRP A 127 4.67 -6.70 0.76
C TRP A 127 4.55 -7.13 2.22
N ASN A 128 3.36 -7.51 2.64
CA ASN A 128 3.06 -7.96 4.00
C ASN A 128 2.89 -9.49 4.07
N CYS A 129 3.67 -10.23 3.30
CA CYS A 129 3.69 -11.69 3.37
C CYS A 129 4.93 -12.24 4.09
N GLY A 130 5.85 -11.38 4.51
CA GLY A 130 7.16 -11.82 5.01
C GLY A 130 8.01 -12.43 3.88
N TYR A 131 9.02 -13.21 4.26
CA TYR A 131 9.86 -13.91 3.29
C TYR A 131 9.06 -15.00 2.57
N GLU A 132 9.25 -15.08 1.25
CA GLU A 132 8.83 -16.18 0.40
C GLU A 132 9.93 -16.42 -0.64
N GLU A 133 10.24 -17.68 -0.93
CA GLU A 133 11.24 -18.03 -1.94
C GLU A 133 10.76 -17.68 -3.36
N THR A 134 9.46 -17.83 -3.61
CA THR A 134 8.80 -17.56 -4.90
C THR A 134 7.57 -16.65 -4.70
N PRO A 135 7.78 -15.36 -4.37
CA PRO A 135 6.71 -14.40 -4.12
C PRO A 135 5.86 -14.19 -5.39
N ASN A 136 4.58 -14.58 -5.29
CA ASN A 136 3.62 -14.45 -6.38
C ASN A 136 2.37 -13.70 -5.91
N ILE A 137 2.19 -12.48 -6.42
CA ILE A 137 1.06 -11.58 -6.13
C ILE A 137 -0.28 -12.20 -6.48
N TYR A 138 -0.35 -13.03 -7.52
CA TYR A 138 -1.62 -13.58 -8.00
C TYR A 138 -2.23 -14.63 -7.04
N HIS A 139 -1.47 -15.08 -6.05
CA HIS A 139 -1.95 -15.94 -4.95
C HIS A 139 -2.12 -15.18 -3.62
N LYS A 140 -2.14 -13.84 -3.65
CA LYS A 140 -2.21 -12.98 -2.46
C LYS A 140 -3.39 -12.04 -2.50
N ILE A 141 -3.86 -11.64 -1.32
CA ILE A 141 -4.89 -10.62 -1.20
C ILE A 141 -4.26 -9.25 -1.52
N ILE A 142 -4.83 -8.53 -2.48
CA ILE A 142 -4.36 -7.20 -2.88
C ILE A 142 -5.35 -6.14 -2.41
N GLN A 143 -4.84 -5.00 -1.94
CA GLN A 143 -5.65 -3.81 -1.68
C GLN A 143 -5.00 -2.59 -2.32
N PHE A 144 -5.78 -1.82 -3.08
CA PHE A 144 -5.39 -0.48 -3.49
C PHE A 144 -5.67 0.49 -2.35
N ARG A 145 -4.68 1.29 -1.96
CA ARG A 145 -4.84 2.35 -0.96
C ARG A 145 -4.31 3.67 -1.52
N PRO A 146 -4.78 4.83 -1.05
CA PRO A 146 -4.18 6.11 -1.40
C PRO A 146 -2.66 6.16 -1.11
N SER A 147 -2.21 5.39 -0.11
CA SER A 147 -0.81 5.28 0.27
C SER A 147 0.01 4.27 -0.54
N GLY A 148 -0.61 3.39 -1.33
CA GLY A 148 0.08 2.34 -2.06
C GLY A 148 -0.73 1.06 -2.29
N ILE A 149 -0.19 0.17 -3.10
CA ILE A 149 -0.69 -1.20 -3.26
C ILE A 149 -0.17 -2.05 -2.11
N ARG A 150 -1.06 -2.69 -1.37
CA ARG A 150 -0.70 -3.59 -0.26
C ARG A 150 -1.03 -5.03 -0.61
N VAL A 151 -0.09 -5.92 -0.36
CA VAL A 151 -0.23 -7.35 -0.63
C VAL A 151 -0.09 -8.13 0.67
N LYS A 152 -1.03 -9.05 0.95
CA LYS A 152 -1.10 -9.83 2.20
C LYS A 152 -1.31 -11.31 1.93
N LYS A 153 -0.91 -12.16 2.89
CA LYS A 153 -1.18 -13.60 2.84
C LYS A 153 -2.68 -13.86 2.76
N PRO A 154 -3.12 -14.91 2.04
CA PRO A 154 -4.53 -15.32 2.00
C PRO A 154 -4.98 -16.07 3.27
N THR A 155 -4.18 -16.08 4.34
CA THR A 155 -4.46 -16.78 5.60
C THR A 155 -5.20 -15.91 6.62
N TYR A 156 -5.37 -14.62 6.35
CA TYR A 156 -6.15 -13.70 7.17
C TYR A 156 -6.70 -12.59 6.27
N SER A 157 -7.88 -12.09 6.59
CA SER A 157 -8.42 -10.94 5.88
C SER A 157 -7.77 -9.64 6.39
N PRO A 158 -7.43 -8.68 5.51
CA PRO A 158 -7.20 -7.32 5.96
C PRO A 158 -8.45 -6.76 6.67
N ALA A 159 -8.24 -5.81 7.59
CA ALA A 159 -9.35 -5.04 8.14
C ALA A 159 -10.22 -4.47 7.01
N LEU A 160 -11.53 -4.71 7.12
CA LEU A 160 -12.53 -4.06 6.26
C LEU A 160 -12.58 -2.59 6.64
N VAL A 161 -12.79 -1.73 5.65
CA VAL A 161 -12.49 -0.29 5.74
C VAL A 161 -13.50 0.48 4.92
N LEU A 162 -13.67 1.75 5.29
CA LEU A 162 -14.71 2.66 4.79
C LEU A 162 -14.75 2.88 3.28
N THR A 163 -13.62 2.72 2.58
CA THR A 163 -13.47 3.14 1.19
C THR A 163 -13.52 1.97 0.21
N THR A 164 -14.33 2.12 -0.83
CA THR A 164 -14.50 1.14 -1.92
C THR A 164 -13.18 0.76 -2.59
N THR A 165 -12.26 1.71 -2.73
CA THR A 165 -10.93 1.46 -3.32
C THR A 165 -10.10 0.46 -2.51
N GLN A 166 -10.45 0.23 -1.24
CA GLN A 166 -9.74 -0.69 -0.34
C GLN A 166 -10.41 -2.06 -0.21
N ILE A 167 -11.48 -2.32 -0.98
CA ILE A 167 -12.08 -3.65 -1.06
C ILE A 167 -11.01 -4.64 -1.53
N PRO A 168 -10.79 -5.75 -0.79
CA PRO A 168 -9.78 -6.73 -1.16
C PRO A 168 -10.03 -7.32 -2.55
N ILE A 169 -8.96 -7.50 -3.32
CA ILE A 169 -8.96 -8.20 -4.61
C ILE A 169 -8.35 -9.58 -4.38
N LEU A 170 -8.99 -10.59 -4.96
CA LEU A 170 -8.61 -12.00 -4.90
C LEU A 170 -8.25 -12.47 -6.32
N PRO A 171 -6.98 -12.30 -6.78
CA PRO A 171 -6.61 -12.51 -8.18
C PRO A 171 -6.72 -13.96 -8.67
N TRP A 172 -6.74 -14.93 -7.75
CA TRP A 172 -6.82 -16.35 -8.09
C TRP A 172 -8.26 -16.83 -8.30
N VAL A 173 -9.27 -16.05 -7.91
CA VAL A 173 -10.66 -16.49 -7.95
C VAL A 173 -11.21 -16.33 -9.37
N MET A 174 -11.79 -17.40 -9.90
CA MET A 174 -12.54 -17.38 -11.15
C MET A 174 -13.97 -16.90 -10.91
N THR A 175 -14.44 -15.99 -11.75
CA THR A 175 -15.83 -15.54 -11.77
C THR A 175 -16.70 -16.51 -12.60
N PRO A 176 -18.04 -16.48 -12.45
CA PRO A 176 -18.93 -17.34 -13.24
C PRO A 176 -18.85 -17.14 -14.76
N ASN A 177 -18.44 -15.95 -15.23
CA ASN A 177 -18.21 -15.65 -16.64
C ASN A 177 -16.80 -16.01 -17.13
N GLY A 178 -15.98 -16.71 -16.32
CA GLY A 178 -14.66 -17.18 -16.71
C GLY A 178 -13.54 -16.14 -16.62
N GLU A 179 -13.80 -14.96 -16.05
CA GLU A 179 -12.76 -13.97 -15.78
C GLU A 179 -11.95 -14.37 -14.54
N LYS A 180 -10.66 -14.02 -14.54
CA LYS A 180 -9.76 -14.32 -13.43
C LYS A 180 -9.51 -13.06 -12.60
N GLY A 181 -9.76 -13.19 -11.30
CA GLY A 181 -9.57 -12.13 -10.33
C GLY A 181 -10.83 -11.29 -10.16
N ARG A 182 -11.24 -11.10 -8.91
CA ARG A 182 -12.39 -10.25 -8.57
C ARG A 182 -12.19 -9.54 -7.24
N TYR A 183 -13.01 -8.54 -7.00
CA TYR A 183 -13.18 -7.98 -5.66
C TYR A 183 -13.88 -8.98 -4.74
N MET A 184 -13.61 -8.85 -3.44
CA MET A 184 -14.36 -9.51 -2.39
C MET A 184 -15.84 -9.10 -2.46
N THR A 185 -16.71 -10.08 -2.36
CA THR A 185 -18.16 -9.90 -2.42
C THR A 185 -18.72 -9.36 -1.10
N ARG A 186 -19.95 -8.84 -1.13
CA ARG A 186 -20.70 -8.44 0.08
C ARG A 186 -20.85 -9.61 1.05
N LEU A 187 -21.20 -10.80 0.54
CA LEU A 187 -21.40 -11.99 1.36
C LEU A 187 -20.11 -12.45 2.04
N GLU A 188 -18.97 -12.43 1.33
CA GLU A 188 -17.66 -12.72 1.94
C GLU A 188 -17.27 -11.68 3.00
N GLY A 189 -17.55 -10.39 2.75
CA GLY A 189 -17.37 -9.33 3.73
C GLY A 189 -18.21 -9.53 5.00
N ALA A 190 -19.48 -9.95 4.84
CA ALA A 190 -20.37 -10.27 5.96
C ALA A 190 -19.86 -11.47 6.76
N LYS A 191 -19.45 -12.55 6.08
CA LYS A 191 -18.86 -13.75 6.71
C LYS A 191 -17.63 -13.41 7.56
N LEU A 192 -16.76 -12.53 7.06
CA LEU A 192 -15.60 -12.06 7.83
C LEU A 192 -15.96 -11.31 9.11
N GLN A 193 -17.15 -10.71 9.18
CA GLN A 193 -17.68 -10.05 10.36
C GLN A 193 -18.61 -10.94 11.19
N CYS A 194 -18.78 -12.22 10.83
CA CYS A 194 -19.73 -13.15 11.43
C CYS A 194 -21.18 -12.63 11.34
N MET A 195 -21.54 -12.05 10.19
CA MET A 195 -22.82 -11.41 9.88
C MET A 195 -23.54 -12.06 8.70
N GLU A 196 -23.12 -13.25 8.27
CA GLU A 196 -23.68 -13.94 7.11
C GLU A 196 -25.16 -14.30 7.23
N ASP A 197 -25.64 -14.47 8.46
CA ASP A 197 -27.03 -14.81 8.78
C ASP A 197 -27.92 -13.56 8.92
N LEU A 198 -27.35 -12.34 8.79
CA LEU A 198 -28.17 -11.13 8.76
C LEU A 198 -29.08 -11.17 7.53
N LYS A 199 -30.38 -10.96 7.79
CA LYS A 199 -31.40 -10.89 6.73
C LYS A 199 -31.10 -9.78 5.72
N GLU A 200 -30.60 -8.65 6.21
CA GLU A 200 -30.41 -7.44 5.42
C GLU A 200 -29.08 -6.76 5.77
N TYR A 201 -28.35 -6.35 4.73
CA TYR A 201 -27.23 -5.41 4.79
C TYR A 201 -27.22 -4.60 3.49
N PRO A 202 -26.66 -3.38 3.48
CA PRO A 202 -26.86 -2.42 2.39
C PRO A 202 -26.62 -3.01 0.99
N ASP A 203 -27.46 -2.64 0.01
CA ASP A 203 -27.50 -3.28 -1.31
C ASP A 203 -26.29 -3.02 -2.21
N THR A 204 -25.63 -1.88 -2.01
CA THR A 204 -24.45 -1.55 -2.78
C THR A 204 -23.21 -2.11 -2.11
N ILE A 205 -22.23 -2.55 -2.90
CA ILE A 205 -20.93 -2.98 -2.38
C ILE A 205 -20.29 -1.87 -1.53
N ALA A 206 -20.37 -0.62 -1.98
CA ALA A 206 -19.81 0.53 -1.30
C ALA A 206 -20.39 0.74 0.11
N SER A 207 -21.73 0.77 0.22
CA SER A 207 -22.40 0.95 1.50
C SER A 207 -22.23 -0.26 2.42
N ALA A 208 -22.23 -1.48 1.88
CA ALA A 208 -22.01 -2.70 2.65
C ALA A 208 -20.60 -2.72 3.28
N PHE A 209 -19.55 -2.51 2.49
CA PHE A 209 -18.18 -2.49 3.03
C PHE A 209 -17.93 -1.32 3.97
N LYS A 210 -18.60 -0.17 3.76
CA LYS A 210 -18.60 0.93 4.74
C LYS A 210 -19.23 0.49 6.07
N ALA A 211 -20.36 -0.21 6.04
CA ALA A 211 -21.01 -0.74 7.24
C ALA A 211 -20.14 -1.80 7.93
N PHE A 212 -19.66 -2.80 7.18
CA PHE A 212 -18.80 -3.87 7.69
C PHE A 212 -17.47 -3.37 8.26
N GLY A 213 -16.89 -2.31 7.68
CA GLY A 213 -15.66 -1.70 8.19
C GLY A 213 -15.83 -0.91 9.48
N ASN A 214 -17.04 -0.45 9.78
CA ASN A 214 -17.37 0.26 11.02
C ASN A 214 -17.92 -0.65 12.11
N ALA A 215 -18.39 -1.84 11.74
CA ALA A 215 -18.95 -2.78 12.68
C ALA A 215 -17.85 -3.51 13.46
N VAL A 216 -18.21 -4.00 14.64
CA VAL A 216 -17.37 -4.92 15.41
C VAL A 216 -17.76 -6.34 15.01
N ASN A 217 -16.77 -7.23 14.87
CA ASN A 217 -17.02 -8.62 14.55
C ASN A 217 -17.96 -9.27 15.58
N VAL A 218 -19.04 -9.91 15.11
CA VAL A 218 -20.14 -10.40 15.97
C VAL A 218 -19.66 -11.46 16.96
N GLU A 219 -18.78 -12.37 16.53
CA GLU A 219 -18.25 -13.43 17.40
C GLU A 219 -17.40 -12.85 18.54
N VAL A 220 -16.64 -11.77 18.28
CA VAL A 220 -15.90 -11.06 19.33
C VAL A 220 -16.87 -10.46 20.36
N VAL A 221 -17.93 -9.78 19.90
CA VAL A 221 -18.94 -9.19 20.79
C VAL A 221 -19.65 -10.28 21.62
N LYS A 222 -19.99 -11.41 21.00
CA LYS A 222 -20.62 -12.55 21.68
C LYS A 222 -19.74 -13.10 22.81
N ARG A 223 -18.43 -13.25 22.59
CA ARG A 223 -17.49 -13.70 23.62
C ARG A 223 -17.36 -12.71 24.77
N ILE A 224 -17.34 -11.40 24.48
CA ILE A 224 -17.33 -10.36 25.52
C ILE A 224 -18.62 -10.43 26.34
N ALA A 225 -19.78 -10.49 25.67
CA ALA A 225 -21.08 -10.57 26.34
C ALA A 225 -21.20 -11.81 27.22
N ASN A 226 -20.73 -12.97 26.76
CA ASN A 226 -20.77 -14.20 27.56
C ASN A 226 -19.97 -14.08 28.87
N ASN A 227 -18.76 -13.51 28.79
CA ASN A 227 -17.93 -13.28 29.98
C ASN A 227 -18.50 -12.18 30.90
N LEU A 228 -19.21 -11.20 30.36
CA LEU A 228 -19.78 -10.13 31.18
C LEU A 228 -21.07 -10.58 31.89
N LEU A 229 -21.91 -11.35 31.21
CA LEU A 229 -23.27 -11.67 31.66
C LEU A 229 -23.36 -13.02 32.38
N PHE A 230 -22.49 -13.99 32.06
CA PHE A 230 -22.62 -15.37 32.53
C PHE A 230 -21.41 -15.92 33.30
N TYR A 231 -20.31 -15.17 33.41
CA TYR A 231 -19.09 -15.63 34.08
C TYR A 231 -19.25 -15.87 35.60
N ASN A 232 -20.29 -15.31 36.23
CA ASN A 232 -20.57 -15.50 37.67
C ASN A 232 -21.63 -16.59 37.96
N TYR A 233 -22.08 -17.35 36.96
CA TYR A 233 -23.13 -18.37 37.19
C TYR A 233 -22.60 -19.76 37.58
N ASP A 234 -21.31 -20.04 37.34
CA ASP A 234 -20.72 -21.37 37.55
C ASP A 234 -19.87 -21.50 38.83
N ASP A 235 -19.48 -20.41 39.50
CA ASP A 235 -18.69 -20.44 40.75
C ASP A 235 -19.56 -20.47 42.04
N ASN A 236 -20.89 -20.56 41.92
CA ASN A 236 -21.83 -20.58 43.06
C ASN A 236 -22.76 -21.82 43.09
N ARG A 237 -22.33 -22.96 42.55
CA ARG A 237 -23.05 -24.24 42.67
C ARG A 237 -22.18 -25.35 43.24
#